data_AF-A0A4Q3KRR9-F1
#
_entry.id   AF-A0A4Q3KRR9-F1
#
_cell.length_a   1.000
_cell.length_b   1.000
_cell.length_c   1.000
_cell.angle_alpha   90.00
_cell.angle_beta   90.00
_cell.angle_gamma   90.00
#
_symmetry.space_group_name_H-M   'P 1'
#
loop_
_entity.id
_entity.type
_entity.pdbx_description
1 polymer ?
#
loop_
_entity_poly.entity_id
_entity_poly.type
_entity_poly.pdbx_seq_one_letter_code
_entity_poly.pdbx_strand_id
1 'polypeptide(L)' 'MLGLMQNQPLLISSLIEFAERHHGDAEIVSRRVEGDIHRYTYRDLSKRAKQLANALDAMRLPFGDRVASLAWNGYRH' A
#
# COMPACT_ATOMS: atom_id res chain seq x y z
N MET A 1 26.88 -19.78 17.53
CA MET A 1 25.50 -20.08 17.97
C MET A 1 24.64 -18.87 17.62
N LEU A 2 23.50 -19.06 16.96
CA LEU A 2 22.56 -17.98 16.62
C LEU A 2 21.55 -17.76 17.76
N GLY A 3 20.93 -16.59 17.83
CA GLY A 3 19.90 -16.27 18.83
C GLY A 3 18.58 -17.00 18.57
N LEU A 4 17.82 -17.28 19.64
CA LEU A 4 16.51 -17.96 19.60
C LEU A 4 15.33 -16.97 19.45
N MET A 5 15.56 -15.82 18.83
CA MET A 5 14.55 -14.80 18.64
C MET A 5 13.71 -15.05 17.39
N GLN A 6 12.51 -14.48 17.35
CA GLN A 6 11.69 -14.47 16.13
C GLN A 6 12.47 -13.84 14.98
N ASN A 7 12.42 -14.49 13.81
CA ASN A 7 13.10 -14.02 12.60
C ASN A 7 12.06 -13.62 11.55
N GLN A 8 11.85 -12.31 11.39
CA GLN A 8 10.91 -11.75 10.43
C GLN A 8 11.61 -10.66 9.60
N PRO A 9 11.47 -10.65 8.26
CA PRO A 9 12.04 -9.60 7.42
C PRO A 9 11.32 -8.26 7.64
N LEU A 10 12.08 -7.17 7.52
CA LEU A 10 11.55 -5.80 7.57
C LEU A 10 11.04 -5.41 6.17
N LEU A 11 9.74 -5.58 5.94
CA LEU A 11 9.09 -5.34 4.65
C LEU A 11 8.24 -4.08 4.70
N ILE A 12 8.17 -3.32 3.59
CA ILE A 12 7.24 -2.19 3.47
C ILE A 12 5.78 -2.70 3.54
N SER A 13 5.50 -3.90 3.01
CA SER A 13 4.16 -4.51 3.06
C SER A 13 3.66 -4.75 4.49
N SER A 14 4.55 -5.00 5.46
CA SER A 14 4.12 -5.21 6.85
C SER A 14 3.57 -3.93 7.49
N LEU A 15 3.95 -2.75 7.00
CA LEU A 15 3.44 -1.47 7.47
C LEU A 15 1.96 -1.28 7.10
N ILE A 16 1.61 -1.54 5.84
CA ILE A 16 0.22 -1.40 5.38
C ILE A 16 -0.68 -2.48 5.99
N GLU A 17 -0.17 -3.70 6.21
CA GLU A 17 -0.90 -4.75 6.94
C GLU A 17 -1.15 -4.37 8.40
N PHE A 18 -0.18 -3.74 9.07
CA PHE A 18 -0.36 -3.22 10.43
C PHE A 18 -1.45 -2.13 10.47
N ALA A 19 -1.42 -1.19 9.52
CA ALA A 19 -2.40 -0.11 9.42
C ALA A 19 -3.82 -0.65 9.15
N GLU A 20 -3.98 -1.61 8.23
CA GLU A 20 -5.26 -2.29 7.98
C GLU A 20 -5.79 -2.97 9.25
N ARG A 21 -4.91 -3.66 9.99
CA ARG A 21 -5.31 -4.48 11.15
C ARG A 21 -5.70 -3.65 12.37
N HIS A 22 -4.95 -2.60 12.68
CA HIS A 22 -5.11 -1.83 13.93
C HIS A 22 -5.76 -0.45 13.73
N HIS A 23 -5.71 0.08 12.51
CA HIS A 23 -6.22 1.41 12.17
C HIS A 23 -7.12 1.37 10.93
N GLY A 24 -7.75 0.21 10.67
CA GLY A 24 -8.46 -0.06 9.43
C GLY A 24 -9.52 0.97 9.08
N ASP A 25 -10.19 1.56 10.08
CA ASP A 25 -11.28 2.51 9.88
C ASP A 25 -10.82 3.98 9.94
N ALA A 26 -9.54 4.24 10.19
CA ALA A 26 -9.00 5.60 10.18
C ALA A 26 -9.01 6.16 8.75
N GLU A 27 -9.52 7.39 8.61
CA GLU A 27 -9.72 8.03 7.32
C GLU A 27 -8.41 8.54 6.69
N ILE A 28 -8.32 8.35 5.38
CA ILE A 28 -7.38 9.03 4.50
C ILE A 28 -8.19 9.98 3.62
N VAL A 29 -7.91 11.28 3.73
CA VAL A 29 -8.63 12.33 3.02
C VAL A 29 -7.73 12.90 1.93
N SER A 30 -8.22 12.93 0.70
CA SER A 30 -7.48 13.44 -0.46
C SER A 30 -8.33 14.42 -1.26
N ARG A 31 -7.77 15.58 -1.57
CA ARG A 31 -8.35 16.50 -2.55
C ARG A 31 -7.95 16.06 -3.94
N ARG A 32 -8.91 15.80 -4.81
CA ARG A 32 -8.64 15.36 -6.17
C ARG A 32 -8.40 16.56 -7.09
N VAL A 33 -7.79 16.32 -8.24
CA VAL A 33 -7.52 17.37 -9.25
C VAL A 33 -8.81 17.89 -9.88
N GLU A 34 -9.85 17.05 -9.88
CA GLU A 34 -11.22 17.37 -10.28
C GLU A 34 -11.93 18.32 -9.28
N GLY A 35 -11.35 18.52 -8.09
CA GLY A 35 -11.80 19.48 -7.07
C GLY A 35 -12.61 18.88 -5.91
N ASP A 36 -13.09 17.64 -6.03
CA ASP A 36 -13.82 16.96 -4.95
C ASP A 36 -12.89 16.46 -3.83
N ILE A 37 -13.46 16.30 -2.64
CA ILE A 37 -12.79 15.67 -1.49
C ILE A 37 -13.17 14.20 -1.46
N HIS A 38 -12.17 13.34 -1.64
CA HIS A 38 -12.30 11.91 -1.46
C HIS A 38 -11.91 11.49 -0.05
N ARG A 39 -12.72 10.60 0.52
CA ARG A 39 -12.49 9.96 1.82
C ARG A 39 -12.61 8.46 1.64
N TYR A 40 -11.69 7.74 2.26
CA TYR A 40 -11.67 6.28 2.34
C TYR A 40 -10.81 5.89 3.54
N THR A 41 -10.69 4.59 3.83
CA THR A 41 -10.03 4.11 5.05
C THR A 41 -8.71 3.38 4.76
N TYR A 42 -7.89 3.12 5.79
CA TYR A 42 -6.70 2.25 5.63
C TYR A 42 -7.05 0.83 5.19
N ARG A 43 -8.24 0.32 5.56
CA ARG A 43 -8.73 -0.98 5.08
C ARG A 43 -8.97 -0.95 3.56
N ASP A 44 -9.59 0.11 3.08
CA ASP A 44 -9.82 0.33 1.65
C ASP A 44 -8.50 0.52 0.89
N LEU A 45 -7.53 1.25 1.47
CA LEU A 45 -6.18 1.39 0.93
C LEU A 45 -5.50 0.03 0.75
N SER A 46 -5.46 -0.78 1.80
CA SER A 46 -4.81 -2.10 1.76
C SER A 46 -5.42 -3.00 0.68
N LYS A 47 -6.75 -3.04 0.59
CA LYS A 47 -7.45 -3.81 -0.45
C LYS A 47 -7.05 -3.35 -1.87
N ARG A 48 -7.01 -2.04 -2.11
CA ARG A 48 -6.61 -1.48 -3.42
C ARG A 48 -5.13 -1.71 -3.74
N ALA A 49 -4.24 -1.56 -2.77
CA ALA A 49 -2.81 -1.81 -2.94
C ALA A 49 -2.55 -3.28 -3.33
N LYS A 50 -3.24 -4.23 -2.69
CA LYS A 50 -3.18 -5.67 -3.04
C LYS A 50 -3.70 -5.94 -4.46
N GLN A 51 -4.77 -5.27 -4.88
CA GLN A 51 -5.29 -5.38 -6.25
C GLN A 51 -4.27 -4.90 -7.28
N LEU A 52 -3.62 -3.76 -7.03
CA LEU A 52 -2.54 -3.25 -7.90
C LEU A 52 -1.34 -4.22 -7.93
N ALA A 53 -0.93 -4.75 -6.77
CA ALA A 53 0.15 -5.72 -6.70
C ALA A 53 -0.14 -6.97 -7.54
N ASN A 54 -1.36 -7.52 -7.47
CA ASN A 54 -1.78 -8.65 -8.30
C ASN A 54 -1.79 -8.30 -9.80
N ALA A 55 -2.18 -7.07 -10.16
CA ALA A 55 -2.15 -6.63 -11.55
C ALA A 55 -0.72 -6.50 -12.09
N LEU A 56 0.21 -5.99 -11.28
CA LEU A 56 1.64 -5.91 -11.63
C LEU A 56 2.28 -7.30 -11.73
N ASP A 57 1.93 -8.21 -10.82
CA ASP A 57 2.40 -9.60 -10.87
C ASP A 57 1.91 -10.31 -12.14
N ALA A 58 0.67 -10.06 -12.56
CA ALA A 58 0.12 -10.57 -13.82
C ALA A 58 0.87 -10.05 -15.07
N MET A 59 1.52 -8.88 -14.98
CA MET A 59 2.40 -8.36 -16.04
C MET A 59 3.77 -9.06 -16.07
N ARG A 60 4.07 -9.93 -15.10
CA ARG A 60 5.31 -10.73 -15.01
C ARG A 60 6.59 -9.89 -14.98
N LEU A 61 6.55 -8.77 -14.25
CA LEU A 61 7.73 -7.95 -14.03
C LEU A 61 8.79 -8.74 -13.22
N PRO A 62 10.05 -8.80 -13.69
CA PRO A 62 11.15 -9.34 -12.91
C PRO A 62 11.32 -8.68 -11.54
N PHE A 63 11.89 -9.42 -10.59
CA PHE A 63 12.32 -8.85 -9.32
C PHE A 63 13.36 -7.73 -9.56
N GLY A 64 13.12 -6.56 -8.98
CA GLY A 64 13.97 -5.39 -9.15
C GLY A 64 13.60 -4.47 -10.33
N ASP A 65 12.52 -4.79 -11.06
CA ASP A 65 11.99 -3.89 -12.08
C ASP A 65 11.40 -2.61 -11.49
N ARG A 66 11.38 -1.56 -12.32
CA ARG A 66 10.96 -0.22 -11.92
C ARG A 66 9.53 0.03 -12.35
N VAL A 67 8.69 0.45 -11.41
CA VAL A 67 7.33 0.94 -11.65
C VAL A 67 7.33 2.44 -11.34
N ALA A 68 7.10 3.27 -12.36
CA ALA A 68 7.15 4.73 -12.24
C ALA A 68 5.75 5.32 -12.05
N SER A 69 5.65 6.38 -11.23
CA SER A 69 4.46 7.22 -11.10
C SER A 69 4.78 8.68 -11.45
N LEU A 70 3.84 9.36 -12.10
CA LEU A 70 3.81 10.82 -12.24
C LEU A 70 2.46 11.27 -11.69
N ALA A 71 2.43 11.53 -10.39
CA ALA A 71 1.18 11.81 -9.68
C ALA A 71 1.40 12.84 -8.58
N TRP A 72 0.31 13.52 -8.23
CA TRP A 72 0.21 14.34 -7.03
C TRP A 72 0.01 13.48 -5.78
N ASN A 73 0.18 14.08 -4.61
CA ASN A 73 -0.22 13.48 -3.34
C ASN A 73 -1.76 13.38 -3.28
N GLY A 74 -2.29 12.21 -3.60
CA GLY A 74 -3.72 11.88 -3.47
C GLY A 74 -3.93 10.37 -3.50
N TYR A 75 -5.16 9.91 -3.21
CA TYR A 75 -5.51 8.49 -3.06
C TYR A 75 -5.26 7.56 -4.28
N ARG A 76 -4.84 8.11 -5.43
CA ARG A 76 -4.49 7.36 -6.65
C ARG A 76 -2.99 7.11 -6.78
N HIS A 77 -2.18 7.79 -5.96
CA HIS A 77 -0.76 7.53 -5.81
C HIS A 77 -0.56 6.50 -4.70
#